data_AF-A0A2S0NJX6-F1
#
_entry.id   AF-A0A2S0NJX6-F1
#
_cell.length_a   1.000
_cell.length_b   1.000
_cell.length_c   1.000
_cell.angle_alpha   90.00
_cell.angle_beta   90.00
_cell.angle_gamma   90.00
#
_symmetry.space_group_name_H-M   'P 1'
#
loop_
_entity.id
_entity.type
_entity.pdbx_description
1 polymer ?
#
loop_
_entity_poly.entity_id
_entity_poly.type
_entity_poly.pdbx_seq_one_letter_code
_entity_poly.pdbx_strand_id
1 'polypeptide(L)'
;MRKTMKIFFWTFFGISIAVLIAGIGIKWLNIQTSPIAEQGWTITDMFSPLKEKNWSLSAGFNFAWLQPENGYWKVSDMYWYNGADLSPTNLVFDMVANYAILIFSTVSIGIAFISFILFLFSKYNNSNSKQVQVIVNTQPNMSDTKEGYMQQHLNAEKTNSATVEAKTVQTNFGKMMHRIHDEKNSQDYLANLEAKYAEALRKQEEAERLERKKYEDALKNAAQEEERQKIIKLLADSVAKKQQMSTRERARLDGSESIDEPRSQLQKHANRMRSSIDEEHKLYNVNLRDMTKKELIKYMRQVANIN
;
A
#
# COMPACT_ATOMS: atom_id res chain seq x y z
N MET A 1 -26.40 18.87 0.31
CA MET A 1 -25.24 17.95 0.45
C MET A 1 -23.94 18.64 0.87
N ARG A 2 -23.49 19.71 0.18
CA ARG A 2 -22.19 20.36 0.47
C ARG A 2 -22.03 20.92 1.89
N LYS A 3 -23.07 21.56 2.45
CA LYS A 3 -23.06 22.06 3.84
C LYS A 3 -22.92 20.89 4.84
N THR A 4 -23.68 19.83 4.62
CA THR A 4 -23.67 18.61 5.44
C THR A 4 -22.29 17.94 5.41
N MET A 5 -21.67 17.77 4.24
CA MET A 5 -20.33 17.17 4.12
C MET A 5 -19.23 18.01 4.81
N LYS A 6 -19.33 19.35 4.73
CA LYS A 6 -18.40 20.24 5.43
C LYS A 6 -18.54 20.06 6.95
N ILE A 7 -19.76 19.99 7.47
CA ILE A 7 -20.02 19.75 8.90
C ILE A 7 -19.43 18.40 9.31
N PHE A 8 -19.73 17.32 8.58
CA PHE A 8 -19.19 15.99 8.87
C PHE A 8 -17.66 15.95 8.89
N PHE A 9 -16.99 16.56 7.91
CA PHE A 9 -15.52 16.64 7.88
C PHE A 9 -14.98 17.29 9.15
N TRP A 10 -15.47 18.47 9.51
CA TRP A 10 -14.96 19.20 10.68
C TRP A 10 -15.27 18.48 12.00
N THR A 11 -16.42 17.81 12.10
CA THR A 11 -16.76 17.01 13.29
C THR A 11 -15.80 15.84 13.46
N PHE A 12 -15.59 15.01 12.43
CA PHE A 12 -14.70 13.85 12.53
C PHE A 12 -13.23 14.23 12.65
N PHE A 13 -12.81 15.30 11.98
CA PHE A 13 -11.47 15.86 12.13
C PHE A 13 -11.24 16.37 13.56
N GLY A 14 -12.21 17.08 14.13
CA GLY A 14 -12.16 17.54 15.53
C GLY A 14 -12.09 16.38 16.52
N ILE A 15 -12.92 15.34 16.34
CA ILE A 15 -12.88 14.12 17.16
C ILE A 15 -11.51 13.46 17.06
N SER A 16 -10.95 13.33 15.85
CA SER A 16 -9.63 12.72 15.64
C SER A 16 -8.54 13.47 16.40
N ILE A 17 -8.52 14.80 16.31
CA ILE A 17 -7.56 15.63 17.04
C ILE A 17 -7.76 15.49 18.56
N ALA A 18 -9.00 15.52 19.04
CA ALA A 18 -9.28 15.40 20.47
C ALA A 18 -8.81 14.04 21.03
N VAL A 19 -9.07 12.94 20.31
CA VAL A 19 -8.62 11.60 20.69
C VAL A 19 -7.08 11.51 20.66
N LEU A 20 -6.44 12.12 19.66
CA LEU A 20 -4.99 12.17 19.57
C LEU A 20 -4.37 12.94 20.75
N ILE A 21 -4.90 14.12 21.08
CA ILE A 21 -4.45 14.93 22.22
C ILE A 21 -4.67 14.17 23.53
N ALA A 22 -5.82 13.53 23.71
CA ALA A 22 -6.10 12.71 24.88
C ALA A 22 -5.09 11.56 25.01
N GLY A 23 -4.76 10.88 23.90
CA GLY A 23 -3.76 9.82 23.89
C GLY A 23 -2.35 10.30 24.20
N ILE A 24 -1.95 11.46 23.67
CA ILE A 24 -0.69 12.11 24.02
C ILE A 24 -0.68 12.46 25.51
N GLY A 25 -1.78 12.99 26.05
CA GLY A 25 -1.92 13.34 27.46
C GLY A 25 -1.81 12.13 28.40
N ILE A 26 -2.51 11.03 28.08
CA ILE A 26 -2.42 9.77 28.85
C ILE A 26 -0.98 9.24 28.84
N LYS A 27 -0.34 9.20 27.66
CA LYS A 27 1.06 8.78 27.58
C LYS A 27 1.98 9.70 28.37
N TRP A 28 1.76 11.01 28.33
CA TRP A 28 2.57 11.96 29.07
C TRP A 28 2.43 11.78 30.59
N LEU A 29 1.22 11.59 31.09
CA LEU A 29 0.97 11.27 32.50
C LEU A 29 1.67 9.97 32.90
N ASN A 30 1.62 8.94 32.05
CA ASN A 30 2.32 7.67 32.30
C ASN A 30 3.85 7.83 32.32
N ILE A 31 4.43 8.76 31.55
CA ILE A 31 5.87 9.05 31.61
C ILE A 31 6.22 9.69 32.96
N GLN A 32 5.44 10.68 33.40
CA GLN A 32 5.71 11.38 34.65
C GLN A 32 5.61 10.47 35.88
N THR A 33 4.79 9.42 35.81
CA THR A 33 4.62 8.44 36.89
C THR A 33 5.51 7.22 36.73
N SER A 34 6.25 7.08 35.62
CA SER A 34 7.11 5.94 35.34
C SER A 34 8.58 6.21 35.70
N PRO A 35 9.35 5.19 36.12
CA PRO A 35 10.80 5.28 36.33
C PRO A 35 11.59 5.75 35.11
N ILE A 36 11.01 5.70 33.91
CA ILE A 36 11.60 6.21 32.67
C ILE A 36 11.90 7.72 32.75
N ALA A 37 11.10 8.49 33.50
CA ALA A 37 11.36 9.92 33.70
C ALA A 37 12.72 10.16 34.37
N GLU A 38 13.15 9.26 35.27
CA GLU A 38 14.44 9.35 35.95
C GLU A 38 15.62 9.06 34.99
N GLN A 39 15.36 8.34 33.89
CA GLN A 39 16.35 8.06 32.84
C GLN A 39 16.48 9.21 31.81
N GLY A 40 15.81 10.35 32.03
CA GLY A 40 15.92 11.53 31.18
C GLY A 40 15.26 11.41 29.80
N TRP A 41 14.36 10.44 29.63
CA TRP A 41 13.60 10.31 28.39
C TRP A 41 12.65 11.49 28.22
N THR A 42 12.66 12.07 27.03
CA THR A 42 11.78 13.17 26.66
C THR A 42 10.67 12.70 25.71
N ILE A 43 9.61 13.50 25.59
CA ILE A 43 8.51 13.23 24.64
C ILE A 43 9.03 13.05 23.20
N THR A 44 10.07 13.79 22.81
CA THR A 44 10.63 13.71 21.46
C THR A 44 11.31 12.36 21.21
N ASP A 45 11.81 11.71 22.26
CA ASP A 45 12.38 10.37 22.14
C ASP A 45 11.30 9.37 21.78
N MET A 46 10.15 9.39 22.46
CA MET A 46 9.07 8.43 22.24
C MET A 46 8.30 8.60 20.92
N PHE A 47 8.21 9.82 20.41
CA PHE A 47 7.49 10.11 19.18
C PHE A 47 8.40 10.30 17.96
N SER A 48 9.71 10.09 18.10
CA SER A 48 10.61 10.17 16.95
C SER A 48 10.45 8.93 16.06
N PRO A 49 9.97 9.08 14.81
CA PRO A 49 9.87 7.96 13.87
C PRO A 49 11.25 7.48 13.37
N LEU A 50 12.32 8.20 13.73
CA LEU A 50 13.68 7.95 13.27
C LEU A 50 14.59 7.34 14.35
N LYS A 51 14.13 7.26 15.61
CA LYS A 51 14.89 6.59 16.66
C LYS A 51 14.49 5.11 16.69
N GLU A 52 15.47 4.24 16.50
CA GLU A 52 15.30 2.79 16.68
C GLU A 52 14.67 2.53 18.05
N LYS A 53 13.73 1.57 18.12
CA LYS A 53 12.92 1.19 19.29
C LYS A 53 11.67 2.03 19.58
N ASN A 54 11.41 3.10 18.84
CA ASN A 54 10.15 3.83 18.97
C ASN A 54 9.16 3.39 17.88
N TRP A 55 7.94 3.05 18.31
CA TRP A 55 6.80 2.59 17.50
C TRP A 55 6.89 1.23 16.82
N SER A 56 8.04 0.53 16.81
CA SER A 56 8.04 -0.86 16.36
C SER A 56 7.39 -1.75 17.43
N LEU A 57 6.31 -2.42 17.04
CA LEU A 57 5.61 -3.47 17.80
C LEU A 57 6.55 -4.55 18.35
N SER A 58 7.73 -4.71 17.75
CA SER A 58 8.75 -5.68 18.16
C SER A 58 9.77 -5.15 19.18
N ALA A 59 9.94 -3.82 19.30
CA ALA A 59 10.96 -3.22 20.15
C ALA A 59 10.40 -2.44 21.34
N GLY A 60 9.13 -2.02 21.28
CA GLY A 60 8.43 -1.36 22.41
C GLY A 60 7.95 -2.32 23.49
N PHE A 61 8.04 -3.64 23.25
CA PHE A 61 7.62 -4.70 24.16
C PHE A 61 8.78 -5.65 24.46
N ASN A 62 9.89 -5.10 24.95
CA ASN A 62 10.97 -5.91 25.52
C ASN A 62 10.54 -6.40 26.91
N PHE A 63 9.60 -7.35 26.90
CA PHE A 63 9.20 -8.08 28.08
C PHE A 63 10.24 -9.15 28.37
N ALA A 64 10.99 -8.96 29.44
CA ALA A 64 11.76 -10.03 30.04
C ALA A 64 10.82 -10.82 30.94
N TRP A 65 10.66 -12.11 30.65
CA TRP A 65 10.05 -13.05 31.59
C TRP A 65 11.07 -13.31 32.69
N LEU A 66 10.91 -12.64 33.82
CA LEU A 66 11.69 -12.95 35.00
C LEU A 66 11.07 -14.19 35.63
N GLN A 67 11.84 -15.27 35.68
CA GLN A 67 11.50 -16.45 36.47
C GLN A 67 11.86 -16.15 37.93
N PRO A 68 10.91 -15.93 38.85
CA PRO A 68 11.24 -15.66 40.23
C PRO A 68 11.25 -16.95 41.03
N GLU A 69 11.97 -16.94 42.15
CA GLU A 69 12.16 -18.06 43.07
C GLU A 69 10.84 -18.62 43.65
N ASN A 70 9.73 -17.88 43.56
CA ASN A 70 8.44 -18.20 44.18
C ASN A 70 7.38 -18.76 43.21
N GLY A 71 7.74 -19.13 41.98
CA GLY A 71 6.87 -19.93 41.09
C GLY A 71 5.80 -19.18 40.28
N TYR A 72 5.73 -17.84 40.34
CA TYR A 72 4.81 -17.03 39.52
C TYR A 72 5.58 -16.21 38.49
N TRP A 73 5.28 -16.35 37.20
CA TRP A 73 5.96 -15.58 36.16
C TRP A 73 5.76 -14.07 36.34
N LYS A 74 6.86 -13.30 36.41
CA LYS A 74 6.83 -11.83 36.42
C LYS A 74 7.25 -11.30 35.07
N VAL A 75 6.44 -10.40 34.51
CA VAL A 75 6.78 -9.66 33.30
C VAL A 75 7.48 -8.37 33.73
N SER A 76 8.76 -8.27 33.42
CA SER A 76 9.51 -7.01 33.50
C SER A 76 9.50 -6.39 32.12
N ASP A 77 8.80 -5.27 31.96
CA ASP A 77 9.04 -4.40 30.82
C ASP A 77 10.32 -3.62 31.13
N MET A 78 11.36 -3.79 30.30
CA MET A 78 12.67 -3.13 30.49
C MET A 78 12.58 -1.61 30.62
N TYR A 79 11.50 -1.00 30.15
CA TYR A 79 11.32 0.45 30.20
C TYR A 79 10.16 0.81 31.12
N TRP A 80 8.98 0.19 30.96
CA TRP A 80 7.77 0.73 31.59
C TRP A 80 7.47 0.21 33.00
N TYR A 81 8.00 -0.95 33.39
CA TYR A 81 7.59 -1.65 34.61
C TYR A 81 8.79 -2.10 35.46
N ASN A 82 8.90 -1.53 36.66
CA ASN A 82 9.92 -1.84 37.68
C ASN A 82 9.72 -3.21 38.38
N GLY A 83 9.19 -4.21 37.69
CA GLY A 83 8.92 -5.54 38.30
C GLY A 83 7.95 -5.53 39.50
N ALA A 84 7.24 -4.41 39.72
CA ALA A 84 6.12 -4.35 40.66
C ALA A 84 5.01 -5.31 40.20
N ASP A 85 4.30 -5.91 41.15
CA ASP A 85 3.22 -6.85 40.84
C ASP A 85 2.12 -6.13 40.05
N LEU A 86 2.13 -6.36 38.75
CA LEU A 86 1.14 -5.87 37.83
C LEU A 86 -0.13 -6.68 38.00
N SER A 87 -1.24 -6.02 38.34
CA SER A 87 -2.54 -6.64 38.11
C SER A 87 -2.69 -6.85 36.59
N PRO A 88 -3.01 -8.07 36.12
CA PRO A 88 -3.18 -8.35 34.69
C PRO A 88 -4.18 -7.39 34.02
N THR A 89 -5.11 -6.83 34.80
CA THR A 89 -6.09 -5.86 34.35
C THR A 89 -5.47 -4.53 33.91
N ASN A 90 -4.42 -4.04 34.57
CA ASN A 90 -3.81 -2.75 34.22
C ASN A 90 -2.99 -2.84 32.93
N LEU A 91 -2.25 -3.93 32.75
CA LEU A 91 -1.48 -4.18 31.52
C LEU A 91 -2.40 -4.32 30.30
N VAL A 92 -3.47 -5.12 30.43
CA VAL A 92 -4.46 -5.30 29.37
C VAL A 92 -5.16 -3.97 29.09
N PHE A 93 -5.49 -3.19 30.11
CA PHE A 93 -6.12 -1.89 29.94
C PHE A 93 -5.22 -0.90 29.20
N ASP A 94 -3.94 -0.78 29.57
CA ASP A 94 -3.00 0.12 28.88
C ASP A 94 -2.76 -0.29 27.43
N MET A 95 -2.67 -1.60 27.17
CA MET A 95 -2.55 -2.14 25.84
C MET A 95 -3.81 -1.80 25.02
N VAL A 96 -4.99 -2.16 25.53
CA VAL A 96 -6.28 -1.92 24.86
C VAL A 96 -6.54 -0.43 24.66
N ALA A 97 -6.23 0.43 25.64
CA ALA A 97 -6.40 1.87 25.53
C ALA A 97 -5.50 2.46 24.44
N ASN A 98 -4.23 2.08 24.38
CA ASN A 98 -3.31 2.53 23.34
C ASN A 98 -3.77 2.08 21.94
N TYR A 99 -4.19 0.82 21.78
CA TYR A 99 -4.71 0.33 20.50
C TYR A 99 -6.03 0.96 20.13
N ALA A 100 -6.94 1.16 21.08
CA ALA A 100 -8.20 1.84 20.84
C ALA A 100 -7.95 3.26 20.33
N ILE A 101 -7.10 4.04 21.00
CA ILE A 101 -6.76 5.41 20.57
C ILE A 101 -6.19 5.41 19.15
N LEU A 102 -5.26 4.51 18.84
CA LEU A 102 -4.64 4.43 17.51
C LEU A 102 -5.65 4.02 16.42
N ILE A 103 -6.51 3.04 16.70
CA ILE A 103 -7.54 2.59 15.77
C ILE A 103 -8.56 3.71 15.55
N PHE A 104 -9.08 4.32 16.62
CA PHE A 104 -10.05 5.41 16.53
C PHE A 104 -9.47 6.63 15.82
N SER A 105 -8.21 7.00 16.05
CA SER A 105 -7.57 8.11 15.34
C SER A 105 -7.43 7.79 13.86
N THR A 106 -6.96 6.59 13.51
CA THR A 106 -6.72 6.17 12.12
C THR A 106 -8.02 6.08 11.32
N VAL A 107 -9.05 5.46 11.90
CA VAL A 107 -10.38 5.35 11.27
C VAL A 107 -11.00 6.74 11.09
N SER A 108 -10.90 7.61 12.09
CA SER A 108 -11.45 8.97 12.01
C SER A 108 -10.76 9.82 10.93
N ILE A 109 -9.43 9.72 10.81
CA ILE A 109 -8.66 10.37 9.73
C ILE A 109 -9.09 9.82 8.36
N GLY A 110 -9.26 8.50 8.25
CA GLY A 110 -9.74 7.87 7.01
C GLY A 110 -11.10 8.39 6.57
N ILE A 111 -12.06 8.48 7.50
CA ILE A 111 -13.41 9.02 7.22
C ILE A 111 -13.34 10.50 6.84
N ALA A 112 -12.51 11.29 7.53
CA ALA A 112 -12.28 12.70 7.19
C ALA A 112 -11.70 12.84 5.78
N PHE A 113 -10.73 12.00 5.41
CA PHE A 113 -10.11 12.03 4.08
C PHE A 113 -11.10 11.65 2.97
N ILE A 114 -11.90 10.60 3.16
CA ILE A 114 -12.97 10.20 2.22
C ILE A 114 -13.97 11.35 2.05
N SER A 115 -14.39 11.98 3.15
CA SER A 115 -15.30 13.13 3.12
C SER A 115 -14.72 14.31 2.36
N PHE A 116 -13.42 14.55 2.50
CA PHE A 116 -12.69 15.59 1.77
C PHE A 116 -12.62 15.30 0.26
N ILE A 117 -12.32 14.06 -0.13
CA ILE A 117 -12.33 13.62 -1.53
C ILE A 117 -13.71 13.83 -2.17
N LEU A 118 -14.77 13.37 -1.51
CA LEU A 118 -16.15 13.55 -2.01
C LEU A 118 -16.52 15.04 -2.15
N PHE A 119 -16.04 15.89 -1.24
CA PHE A 119 -16.21 17.33 -1.32
C PHE A 119 -15.51 17.94 -2.55
N LEU A 120 -14.28 17.49 -2.86
CA LEU A 120 -13.56 17.95 -4.05
C LEU A 120 -14.29 17.55 -5.35
N PHE A 121 -14.76 16.31 -5.45
CA PHE A 121 -15.51 15.84 -6.62
C PHE A 121 -16.87 16.55 -6.77
N SER A 122 -17.57 16.84 -5.66
CA SER A 122 -18.81 17.63 -5.70
C SER A 122 -18.56 19.06 -6.21
N LYS A 123 -17.39 19.65 -5.92
CA LYS A 123 -17.03 20.98 -6.44
C LYS A 123 -16.76 20.94 -7.95
N TYR A 124 -16.11 19.88 -8.44
CA TYR A 124 -15.78 19.73 -9.86
C TYR A 124 -17.02 19.56 -10.74
N ASN A 125 -17.99 18.72 -10.33
CA ASN A 125 -19.19 18.48 -11.13
C ASN A 125 -20.09 19.71 -11.30
N ASN A 126 -20.05 20.65 -10.35
CA ASN A 126 -20.94 21.83 -10.38
C ASN A 126 -20.40 22.97 -11.26
N SER A 127 -19.15 22.91 -11.72
CA SER A 127 -18.55 23.93 -12.58
C SER A 127 -18.82 23.70 -14.08
N ASN A 128 -19.30 22.51 -14.47
CA ASN A 128 -19.59 22.19 -15.87
C ASN A 128 -21.09 22.20 -16.23
N SER A 129 -22.00 22.51 -15.29
CA SER A 129 -23.39 22.76 -15.64
C SER A 129 -23.57 24.19 -16.15
N LYS A 130 -22.98 24.51 -17.31
CA LYS A 130 -23.58 25.56 -18.15
C LYS A 130 -24.96 25.02 -18.53
N GLN A 131 -25.99 25.47 -17.82
CA GLN A 131 -27.37 25.20 -18.21
C GLN A 131 -27.50 25.64 -19.66
N VAL A 132 -27.75 24.68 -20.55
CA VAL A 132 -28.31 24.97 -21.86
C VAL A 132 -29.68 25.58 -21.57
N GLN A 133 -29.75 26.90 -21.51
CA GLN A 133 -31.03 27.61 -21.49
C GLN A 133 -31.66 27.35 -22.85
N VAL A 134 -32.53 26.34 -22.93
CA VAL A 134 -33.43 26.18 -24.06
C VAL A 134 -34.41 27.35 -23.95
N ILE A 135 -34.14 28.42 -24.69
CA ILE A 135 -35.08 29.51 -24.89
C ILE A 135 -36.22 28.92 -25.72
N VAL A 136 -37.25 28.40 -25.04
CA VAL A 136 -38.51 28.06 -25.69
C VAL A 136 -39.20 29.38 -26.00
N ASN A 137 -39.11 29.81 -27.26
CA ASN A 137 -39.78 30.99 -27.75
C ASN A 137 -41.28 30.67 -27.93
N THR A 138 -42.05 30.68 -26.84
CA THR A 138 -43.51 30.58 -26.92
C THR A 138 -44.09 31.89 -27.41
N GLN A 139 -44.72 31.86 -28.59
CA GLN A 139 -45.51 32.97 -29.12
C GLN A 139 -46.67 33.34 -28.16
N PRO A 140 -47.06 34.63 -28.12
CA PRO A 140 -48.17 35.07 -27.29
C PRO A 140 -49.50 34.67 -27.91
N ASN A 141 -50.28 33.92 -27.12
CA ASN A 141 -51.70 34.10 -26.82
C ASN A 141 -52.67 34.44 -27.97
N MET A 142 -53.72 33.62 -28.13
CA MET A 142 -55.12 34.06 -28.13
C MET A 142 -56.04 32.83 -28.25
N SER A 143 -56.91 32.60 -27.27
CA SER A 143 -58.38 32.70 -27.44
C SER A 143 -59.17 31.98 -26.34
N ASP A 144 -60.18 32.74 -25.88
CA ASP A 144 -61.42 32.47 -25.16
C ASP A 144 -61.90 31.04 -24.80
N THR A 145 -62.31 30.96 -23.52
CA THR A 145 -63.65 30.59 -23.01
C THR A 145 -64.24 29.21 -23.37
N LYS A 146 -64.35 28.32 -22.36
CA LYS A 146 -65.63 27.86 -21.76
C LYS A 146 -65.42 26.82 -20.64
N GLU A 147 -66.32 26.89 -19.67
CA GLU A 147 -66.55 25.97 -18.54
C GLU A 147 -66.87 24.54 -18.99
N GLY A 148 -66.55 23.55 -18.14
CA GLY A 148 -67.08 22.18 -18.27
C GLY A 148 -66.37 21.15 -17.40
N TYR A 149 -67.10 20.64 -16.40
CA TYR A 149 -66.77 19.53 -15.51
C TYR A 149 -66.19 18.28 -16.20
N MET A 150 -65.18 17.64 -15.60
CA MET A 150 -65.22 16.23 -15.18
C MET A 150 -63.92 15.76 -14.52
N GLN A 151 -64.06 15.27 -13.29
CA GLN A 151 -63.18 14.24 -12.73
C GLN A 151 -63.33 12.95 -13.55
N GLN A 152 -62.24 12.24 -13.84
CA GLN A 152 -62.12 10.78 -13.67
C GLN A 152 -60.73 10.27 -14.09
N HIS A 153 -60.19 9.39 -13.23
CA HIS A 153 -59.26 8.28 -13.46
C HIS A 153 -58.30 8.29 -14.67
N LEU A 154 -57.03 7.97 -14.44
CA LEU A 154 -56.50 6.63 -14.76
C LEU A 154 -55.04 6.42 -14.30
N ASN A 155 -54.86 5.26 -13.66
CA ASN A 155 -53.81 4.27 -13.85
C ASN A 155 -52.33 4.58 -13.60
N ALA A 156 -51.88 3.93 -12.51
CA ALA A 156 -50.54 3.43 -12.30
C ALA A 156 -50.05 2.57 -13.47
N GLU A 157 -48.91 2.95 -14.04
CA GLU A 157 -48.16 2.11 -14.96
C GLU A 157 -46.95 1.51 -14.24
N LYS A 158 -47.01 0.17 -14.20
CA LYS A 158 -46.12 -0.79 -13.58
C LYS A 158 -44.90 -0.97 -14.48
N THR A 159 -43.72 -0.51 -14.06
CA THR A 159 -42.46 -0.82 -14.74
C THR A 159 -41.74 -1.95 -14.03
N ASN A 160 -41.58 -3.04 -14.78
CA ASN A 160 -41.01 -4.31 -14.38
C ASN A 160 -39.50 -4.19 -14.07
N SER A 161 -39.10 -4.76 -12.94
CA SER A 161 -37.70 -5.06 -12.60
C SER A 161 -37.25 -6.28 -13.41
N ALA A 162 -36.23 -6.11 -14.26
CA ALA A 162 -35.54 -7.20 -14.92
C ALA A 162 -34.38 -7.68 -14.04
N THR A 163 -34.57 -8.86 -13.44
CA THR A 163 -33.56 -9.63 -12.73
C THR A 163 -32.59 -10.25 -13.75
N VAL A 164 -31.31 -9.92 -13.66
CA VAL A 164 -30.25 -10.53 -14.48
C VAL A 164 -29.68 -11.74 -13.74
N GLU A 165 -29.93 -12.93 -14.28
CA GLU A 165 -29.31 -14.19 -13.83
C GLU A 165 -27.82 -14.21 -14.22
N ALA A 166 -26.95 -14.20 -13.21
CA ALA A 166 -25.53 -14.50 -13.38
C ALA A 166 -25.35 -16.03 -13.43
N LYS A 167 -25.22 -16.58 -14.64
CA LYS A 167 -24.89 -17.99 -14.86
C LYS A 167 -23.38 -18.18 -14.71
N THR A 168 -22.98 -18.65 -13.53
CA THR A 168 -21.61 -19.05 -13.19
C THR A 168 -21.20 -20.25 -14.03
N VAL A 169 -20.29 -20.05 -14.99
CA VAL A 169 -19.68 -21.15 -15.75
C VAL A 169 -18.52 -21.70 -14.93
N GLN A 170 -18.77 -22.80 -14.22
CA GLN A 170 -17.71 -23.68 -13.72
C GLN A 170 -16.97 -24.29 -14.91
N THR A 171 -15.74 -23.85 -15.16
CA THR A 171 -14.81 -24.57 -16.03
C THR A 171 -13.95 -25.50 -15.19
N ASN A 172 -14.22 -26.79 -15.33
CA ASN A 172 -13.39 -27.90 -14.87
C ASN A 172 -12.01 -27.82 -15.56
N PHE A 173 -10.98 -27.32 -14.88
CA PHE A 173 -9.60 -27.53 -15.32
C PHE A 173 -9.10 -28.88 -14.83
N GLY A 174 -9.46 -29.90 -15.61
CA GLY A 174 -8.80 -31.20 -15.60
C GLY A 174 -7.31 -31.05 -15.89
N LYS A 175 -6.50 -31.31 -14.88
CA LYS A 175 -5.34 -32.20 -14.90
C LYS A 175 -4.89 -32.64 -16.30
N MET A 176 -4.10 -31.82 -17.00
CA MET A 176 -3.32 -32.25 -18.15
C MET A 176 -1.83 -32.02 -17.83
N MET A 177 -1.23 -33.03 -17.20
CA MET A 177 0.22 -33.22 -17.23
C MET A 177 0.60 -33.49 -18.68
N HIS A 178 1.04 -32.46 -19.40
CA HIS A 178 1.81 -32.65 -20.62
C HIS A 178 3.29 -32.72 -20.23
N ARG A 179 3.76 -33.96 -20.10
CA ARG A 179 5.19 -34.30 -20.08
C ARG A 179 5.56 -34.61 -21.53
N ILE A 180 6.57 -33.90 -22.03
CA ILE A 180 7.67 -34.33 -22.92
C ILE A 180 7.92 -33.39 -24.11
N HIS A 181 9.19 -32.97 -24.16
CA HIS A 181 9.99 -32.37 -25.24
C HIS A 181 9.42 -31.21 -26.06
N ASP A 182 9.90 -30.01 -25.75
CA ASP A 182 10.83 -29.40 -26.69
C ASP A 182 12.06 -28.86 -25.96
N GLU A 183 13.17 -29.56 -26.15
CA GLU A 183 14.49 -29.24 -25.60
C GLU A 183 15.23 -28.21 -26.46
N LYS A 184 14.58 -27.68 -27.50
CA LYS A 184 15.17 -26.72 -28.43
C LYS A 184 14.80 -25.28 -28.06
N ASN A 185 15.87 -24.54 -27.79
CA ASN A 185 15.98 -23.09 -27.76
C ASN A 185 15.46 -22.34 -26.52
N SER A 186 16.39 -22.04 -25.61
CA SER A 186 16.09 -21.16 -24.46
C SER A 186 15.79 -19.73 -24.89
N GLN A 187 16.20 -19.33 -26.11
CA GLN A 187 15.87 -18.05 -26.71
C GLN A 187 14.38 -17.99 -27.10
N ASP A 188 13.83 -19.06 -27.69
CA ASP A 188 12.40 -19.11 -28.06
C ASP A 188 11.50 -19.10 -26.81
N TYR A 189 11.96 -19.72 -25.73
CA TYR A 189 11.28 -19.64 -24.43
C TYR A 189 11.27 -18.21 -23.87
N LEU A 190 12.38 -17.49 -23.96
CA LEU A 190 12.45 -16.08 -23.55
C LEU A 190 11.49 -15.23 -24.39
N ALA A 191 11.50 -15.39 -25.72
CA ALA A 191 10.62 -14.66 -26.62
C ALA A 191 9.13 -14.87 -26.28
N ASN A 192 8.73 -16.11 -25.99
CA ASN A 192 7.35 -16.43 -25.57
C ASN A 192 6.98 -15.80 -24.22
N LEU A 193 7.89 -15.81 -23.25
CA LEU A 193 7.70 -15.14 -21.95
C LEU A 193 7.56 -13.64 -22.10
N GLU A 194 8.43 -13.03 -22.91
CA GLU A 194 8.39 -11.60 -23.17
C GLU A 194 7.11 -11.21 -23.90
N ALA A 195 6.64 -12.00 -24.86
CA ALA A 195 5.36 -11.78 -25.52
C ALA A 195 4.19 -11.86 -24.52
N LYS A 196 4.19 -12.86 -23.62
CA LYS A 196 3.12 -13.08 -22.64
C LYS A 196 3.05 -11.97 -21.59
N TYR A 197 4.20 -11.45 -21.14
CA TYR A 197 4.28 -10.42 -20.09
C TYR A 197 4.74 -9.05 -20.60
N ALA A 198 4.67 -8.81 -21.91
CA ALA A 198 5.21 -7.62 -22.56
C ALA A 198 4.74 -6.32 -21.90
N GLU A 199 3.43 -6.19 -21.68
CA GLU A 199 2.84 -5.00 -21.09
C GLU A 199 3.25 -4.81 -19.62
N ALA A 200 3.27 -5.90 -18.84
CA ALA A 200 3.65 -5.87 -17.43
C ALA A 200 5.13 -5.54 -17.25
N LEU A 201 6.00 -6.10 -18.10
CA LEU A 201 7.43 -5.80 -18.12
C LEU A 201 7.69 -4.36 -18.56
N ARG A 202 7.05 -3.88 -19.64
CA ARG A 202 7.22 -2.51 -20.14
C ARG A 202 6.77 -1.45 -19.14
N LYS A 203 5.59 -1.59 -18.56
CA LYS A 203 5.04 -0.62 -17.59
C LYS A 203 5.99 -0.42 -16.40
N GLN A 204 6.68 -1.48 -16.01
CA GLN A 204 7.58 -1.43 -14.86
C GLN A 204 9.00 -1.00 -15.23
N GLU A 205 9.50 -1.38 -16.41
CA GLU A 205 10.74 -0.80 -16.95
C GLU A 205 10.63 0.72 -17.10
N GLU A 206 9.47 1.21 -17.53
CA GLU A 206 9.18 2.64 -17.59
C GLU A 206 9.16 3.27 -16.19
N ALA A 207 8.61 2.59 -15.18
CA ALA A 207 8.64 3.05 -13.80
C ALA A 207 10.06 3.09 -13.22
N GLU A 208 10.88 2.04 -13.41
CA GLU A 208 12.28 1.99 -12.98
C GLU A 208 13.11 3.07 -13.71
N ARG A 209 12.87 3.27 -15.01
CA ARG A 209 13.54 4.32 -15.79
C ARG A 209 13.17 5.72 -15.31
N LEU A 210 11.90 5.94 -14.95
CA LEU A 210 11.45 7.23 -14.42
C LEU A 210 12.07 7.50 -13.04
N GLU A 211 12.17 6.47 -12.19
CA GLU A 211 12.80 6.56 -10.88
C GLU A 211 14.30 6.89 -11.02
N ARG A 212 15.02 6.17 -11.89
CA ARG A 212 16.44 6.46 -12.19
C ARG A 212 16.65 7.88 -12.71
N LYS A 213 15.81 8.34 -13.64
CA LYS A 213 15.88 9.71 -14.15
C LYS A 213 15.68 10.75 -13.06
N LYS A 214 14.74 10.54 -12.14
CA LYS A 214 14.55 11.45 -10.98
C LYS A 214 15.81 11.56 -10.13
N TYR A 215 16.49 10.44 -9.87
CA TYR A 215 17.74 10.45 -9.11
C TYR A 215 18.90 11.11 -9.88
N GLU A 216 19.03 10.83 -11.18
CA GLU A 216 20.02 11.47 -12.04
C GLU A 216 19.81 12.99 -12.14
N ASP A 217 18.55 13.42 -12.29
CA ASP A 217 18.19 14.83 -12.34
C ASP A 217 18.41 15.51 -10.98
N ALA A 218 18.12 14.82 -9.87
CA ALA A 218 18.45 15.32 -8.53
C ALA A 218 19.96 15.48 -8.33
N LEU A 219 20.78 14.54 -8.82
CA LEU A 219 22.24 14.65 -8.77
C LEU A 219 22.78 15.79 -9.64
N LYS A 220 22.20 16.01 -10.82
CA LYS A 220 22.59 17.11 -11.72
C LYS A 220 22.19 18.48 -11.17
N ASN A 221 21.02 18.58 -10.54
CA ASN A 221 20.49 19.83 -10.00
C ASN A 221 20.99 20.16 -8.58
N ALA A 222 21.63 19.22 -7.90
CA ALA A 222 22.26 19.46 -6.60
C ALA A 222 23.44 20.43 -6.76
N ALA A 223 23.25 21.65 -6.25
CA ALA A 223 24.21 22.76 -6.33
C ALA A 223 25.33 22.64 -5.28
N GLN A 224 25.12 21.88 -4.21
CA GLN A 224 26.07 21.67 -3.12
C GLN A 224 26.51 20.21 -3.03
N GLU A 225 27.80 19.99 -2.77
CA GLU A 225 28.39 18.65 -2.63
C GLU A 225 27.78 17.85 -1.47
N GLU A 226 27.36 18.53 -0.41
CA GLU A 226 26.64 17.90 0.72
C GLU A 226 25.28 17.32 0.31
N GLU A 227 24.56 17.99 -0.60
CA GLU A 227 23.29 17.48 -1.14
C GLU A 227 23.53 16.27 -2.06
N ARG A 228 24.59 16.31 -2.87
CA ARG A 228 25.02 15.17 -3.70
C ARG A 228 25.33 13.95 -2.83
N GLN A 229 26.10 14.14 -1.75
CA GLN A 229 26.42 13.05 -0.83
C GLN A 229 25.18 12.50 -0.12
N LYS A 230 24.21 13.34 0.27
CA LYS A 230 22.92 12.89 0.83
C LYS A 230 22.13 12.06 -0.18
N ILE A 231 22.08 12.46 -1.45
CA ILE A 231 21.39 11.70 -2.51
C ILE A 231 22.09 10.37 -2.77
N ILE A 232 23.42 10.35 -2.84
CA ILE A 232 24.21 9.12 -3.00
C ILE A 232 23.97 8.16 -1.83
N LYS A 233 23.97 8.68 -0.60
CA LYS A 233 23.71 7.88 0.60
C LYS A 233 22.29 7.32 0.60
N LEU A 234 21.27 8.11 0.26
CA LEU A 234 19.90 7.63 0.11
C LEU A 234 19.78 6.53 -0.93
N LEU A 235 20.47 6.66 -2.06
CA LEU A 235 20.48 5.64 -3.11
C LEU A 235 21.15 4.35 -2.61
N ALA A 236 22.33 4.47 -1.97
CA ALA A 236 23.04 3.35 -1.38
C ALA A 236 22.20 2.63 -0.31
N ASP A 237 21.55 3.37 0.58
CA ASP A 237 20.67 2.83 1.62
C ASP A 237 19.45 2.14 1.00
N SER A 238 18.86 2.69 -0.07
CA SER A 238 17.75 2.06 -0.77
C SER A 238 18.14 0.72 -1.43
N VAL A 239 19.35 0.64 -1.99
CA VAL A 239 19.89 -0.57 -2.60
C VAL A 239 20.23 -1.60 -1.54
N ALA A 240 20.88 -1.18 -0.45
CA ALA A 240 21.21 -2.04 0.68
C ALA A 240 19.95 -2.62 1.33
N LYS A 241 18.91 -1.79 1.53
CA LYS A 241 17.61 -2.24 2.03
C LYS A 241 16.95 -3.24 1.08
N LYS A 242 17.05 -3.04 -0.24
CA LYS A 242 16.60 -4.03 -1.24
C LYS A 242 17.37 -5.35 -1.14
N GLN A 243 18.68 -5.31 -0.93
CA GLN A 243 19.49 -6.53 -0.80
C GLN A 243 19.23 -7.30 0.50
N GLN A 244 18.90 -6.62 1.60
CA GLN A 244 18.55 -7.25 2.88
C GLN A 244 17.16 -7.89 2.88
N MET A 245 16.27 -7.52 1.93
CA MET A 245 14.94 -8.11 1.82
C MET A 245 14.99 -9.53 1.26
N SER A 246 14.09 -10.37 1.75
CA SER A 246 13.93 -11.73 1.24
C SER A 246 13.50 -11.72 -0.24
N THR A 247 13.83 -12.78 -0.99
CA THR A 247 13.41 -12.91 -2.40
C THR A 247 11.90 -12.80 -2.57
N ARG A 248 11.11 -13.22 -1.57
CA ARG A 248 9.65 -13.14 -1.59
C ARG A 248 9.14 -11.71 -1.43
N GLU A 249 9.75 -10.93 -0.53
CA GLU A 249 9.40 -9.51 -0.36
C GLU A 249 9.81 -8.70 -1.58
N ARG A 250 11.01 -8.96 -2.12
CA ARG A 250 11.43 -8.37 -3.40
C ARG A 250 10.48 -8.73 -4.54
N ALA A 251 10.03 -9.99 -4.62
CA ALA A 251 9.09 -10.45 -5.63
C ALA A 251 7.70 -9.78 -5.54
N ARG A 252 7.31 -9.31 -4.35
CA ARG A 252 6.09 -8.52 -4.14
C ARG A 252 6.27 -7.08 -4.59
N LEU A 253 7.37 -6.46 -4.19
CA LEU A 253 7.69 -5.07 -4.53
C LEU A 253 7.91 -4.87 -6.03
N ASP A 254 8.62 -5.81 -6.65
CA ASP A 254 8.84 -5.79 -8.09
C ASP A 254 7.69 -6.45 -8.86
N GLY A 255 6.65 -6.98 -8.20
CA GLY A 255 5.53 -7.65 -8.86
C GLY A 255 5.90 -8.91 -9.64
N SER A 256 7.06 -9.53 -9.38
CA SER A 256 7.42 -10.85 -9.91
C SER A 256 6.46 -11.96 -9.46
N GLU A 257 5.72 -11.75 -8.37
CA GLU A 257 4.71 -12.70 -7.89
C GLU A 257 3.58 -12.93 -8.91
N SER A 258 3.30 -11.97 -9.80
CA SER A 258 2.26 -12.07 -10.83
C SER A 258 2.67 -12.86 -12.09
N ILE A 259 3.91 -13.35 -12.16
CA ILE A 259 4.37 -14.21 -13.25
C ILE A 259 3.98 -15.64 -12.91
N ASP A 260 3.23 -16.30 -13.78
CA ASP A 260 2.66 -17.63 -13.53
C ASP A 260 3.74 -18.72 -13.56
N GLU A 261 4.78 -18.52 -14.37
CA GLU A 261 5.83 -19.51 -14.56
C GLU A 261 6.55 -19.79 -13.25
N PRO A 262 6.78 -21.07 -12.93
CA PRO A 262 7.48 -21.43 -11.71
C PRO A 262 8.93 -20.94 -11.80
N ARG A 263 9.42 -20.39 -10.69
CA ARG A 263 10.78 -19.85 -10.60
C ARG A 263 11.85 -20.87 -11.00
N SER A 264 11.63 -22.14 -10.69
CA SER A 264 12.54 -23.24 -11.05
C SER A 264 12.70 -23.40 -12.56
N GLN A 265 11.65 -23.17 -13.35
CA GLN A 265 11.75 -23.19 -14.81
C GLN A 265 12.58 -22.02 -15.32
N LEU A 266 12.30 -20.80 -14.85
CA LEU A 266 13.08 -19.61 -15.21
C LEU A 266 14.56 -19.78 -14.87
N GLN A 267 14.87 -20.33 -13.69
CA GLN A 267 16.24 -20.59 -13.28
C GLN A 267 16.92 -21.67 -14.14
N LYS A 268 16.19 -22.72 -14.56
CA LYS A 268 16.71 -23.75 -15.47
C LYS A 268 17.09 -23.15 -16.83
N HIS A 269 16.22 -22.30 -17.40
CA HIS A 269 16.51 -21.62 -18.67
C HIS A 269 17.64 -20.60 -18.54
N ALA A 270 17.67 -19.82 -17.46
CA ALA A 270 18.76 -18.88 -17.18
C ALA A 270 20.13 -19.57 -17.04
N ASN A 271 20.19 -20.72 -16.34
CA ASN A 271 21.41 -21.52 -16.23
C ASN A 271 21.88 -22.05 -17.60
N ARG A 272 20.94 -22.44 -18.46
CA ARG A 272 21.26 -22.92 -19.82
C ARG A 272 21.79 -21.80 -20.71
N MET A 273 21.23 -20.60 -20.61
CA MET A 273 21.77 -19.44 -21.31
C MET A 273 23.15 -19.05 -20.76
N ARG A 274 23.34 -19.15 -19.43
CA ARG A 274 24.64 -18.93 -18.78
C ARG A 274 25.72 -19.89 -19.27
N SER A 275 25.40 -21.16 -19.55
CA SER A 275 26.40 -22.08 -20.09
C SER A 275 26.84 -21.74 -21.52
N SER A 276 26.15 -20.83 -22.19
CA SER A 276 26.46 -20.39 -23.56
C SER A 276 27.23 -19.08 -23.62
N ILE A 277 27.57 -18.47 -22.47
CA ILE A 277 28.42 -17.27 -22.40
C ILE A 277 29.81 -17.64 -21.87
N ASP A 278 30.80 -16.86 -22.29
CA ASP A 278 32.18 -17.00 -21.86
C ASP A 278 32.33 -16.73 -20.34
N GLU A 279 33.24 -17.46 -19.68
CA GLU A 279 33.46 -17.40 -18.23
C GLU A 279 34.06 -16.05 -17.80
N GLU A 280 34.73 -15.36 -18.72
CA GLU A 280 35.25 -14.01 -18.51
C GLU A 280 34.15 -12.94 -18.42
N HIS A 281 32.92 -13.26 -18.84
CA HIS A 281 31.83 -12.29 -18.82
C HIS A 281 31.26 -12.11 -17.40
N LYS A 282 31.04 -10.85 -16.98
CA LYS A 282 30.52 -10.49 -15.64
C LYS A 282 29.20 -11.17 -15.26
N LEU A 283 28.43 -11.62 -16.26
CA LEU A 283 27.14 -12.29 -16.05
C LEU A 283 27.30 -13.75 -15.62
N TYR A 284 28.44 -14.38 -15.87
CA TYR A 284 28.70 -15.76 -15.49
C TYR A 284 28.64 -15.96 -13.97
N ASN A 285 29.19 -15.02 -13.19
CA ASN A 285 29.32 -15.12 -11.74
C ASN A 285 28.09 -14.66 -10.93
N VAL A 286 26.93 -14.46 -11.58
CA VAL A 286 25.72 -13.99 -10.91
C VAL A 286 25.02 -15.14 -10.18
N ASN A 287 24.59 -14.91 -8.93
CA ASN A 287 23.83 -15.88 -8.15
C ASN A 287 22.35 -15.90 -8.56
N LEU A 288 22.00 -16.76 -9.50
CA LEU A 288 20.62 -16.96 -9.97
C LEU A 288 19.66 -17.45 -8.88
N ARG A 289 20.17 -18.06 -7.79
CA ARG A 289 19.36 -18.60 -6.69
C ARG A 289 18.78 -17.51 -5.80
N ASP A 290 19.30 -16.29 -5.84
CA ASP A 290 18.78 -15.19 -5.03
C ASP A 290 17.95 -14.21 -5.87
N MET A 291 17.81 -14.45 -7.17
CA MET A 291 17.07 -13.57 -8.09
C MET A 291 15.56 -13.80 -8.05
N THR A 292 14.78 -12.71 -8.16
CA THR A 292 13.33 -12.75 -8.40
C THR A 292 13.02 -13.25 -9.82
N LYS A 293 11.75 -13.58 -10.11
CA LYS A 293 11.36 -14.06 -11.44
C LYS A 293 11.66 -13.02 -12.53
N LYS A 294 11.43 -11.73 -12.26
CA LYS A 294 11.76 -10.65 -13.20
C LYS A 294 13.25 -10.43 -13.34
N GLU A 295 14.00 -10.49 -12.24
CA GLU A 295 15.47 -10.42 -12.29
C GLU A 295 16.05 -11.55 -13.17
N LEU A 296 15.49 -12.77 -13.08
CA LEU A 296 15.87 -13.89 -13.95
C LEU A 296 15.54 -13.63 -15.43
N ILE A 297 14.37 -13.05 -15.74
CA ILE A 297 14.01 -12.68 -17.11
C ILE A 297 14.95 -11.59 -17.66
N LYS A 298 15.24 -10.56 -16.86
CA LYS A 298 16.19 -9.50 -17.21
C LYS A 298 17.59 -10.06 -17.46
N TYR A 299 18.03 -11.00 -16.62
CA TYR A 299 19.29 -11.71 -16.80
C TYR A 299 19.30 -12.49 -18.11
N MET A 300 18.25 -13.27 -18.40
CA MET A 300 18.12 -14.02 -19.66
C MET A 300 18.19 -13.09 -20.88
N ARG A 301 17.54 -11.91 -20.83
CA ARG A 301 17.65 -10.89 -21.90
C ARG A 301 19.07 -10.36 -22.05
N GLN A 302 19.76 -10.06 -20.95
CA GLN A 302 21.15 -9.59 -21.00
C GLN A 302 22.07 -10.64 -21.62
N VAL A 303 21.89 -11.91 -21.26
CA VAL A 303 22.64 -13.02 -21.84
C VAL A 303 22.31 -13.20 -23.33
N ALA A 304 21.04 -13.09 -23.71
CA ALA A 304 20.64 -13.14 -25.12
C ALA A 304 21.23 -12.03 -25.98
N ASN A 305 21.54 -10.86 -25.39
CA ASN A 305 22.14 -9.74 -26.10
C ASN A 305 23.67 -9.81 -26.22
N ILE A 306 24.33 -10.75 -25.52
CA ILE A 306 25.78 -10.97 -25.59
C ILE A 306 26.12 -12.00 -26.67
N ASN A 307 25.25 -13.00 -26.84
CA ASN A 307 25.33 -14.00 -27.90
C ASN A 307 24.75 -13.47 -29.21
#